data_AF-A0A5K0W869-F1
#
_entry.id   AF-A0A5K0W869-F1
#
_cell.length_a   1.000
_cell.length_b   1.000
_cell.length_c   1.000
_cell.angle_alpha   90.00
_cell.angle_beta   90.00
_cell.angle_gamma   90.00
#
_symmetry.space_group_name_H-M   'P 1'
#
loop_
_entity.id
_entity.type
_entity.pdbx_description
1 polymer ?
#
loop_
_entity_poly.entity_id
_entity_poly.type
_entity_poly.pdbx_seq_one_letter_code
_entity_poly.pdbx_strand_id
1 'polypeptide(L)' 'SAVRSLNGEEEDNEESEGLRRRTTPHMFCKTLTASDTSTHGGFSVPRRAAEDCFPPL' A
#
# COMPACT_ATOMS: atom_id res chain seq x y z
N SER A 1 -8.63 8.30 25.54
CA SER A 1 -8.39 8.28 24.09
C SER A 1 -8.16 6.84 23.69
N ALA A 2 -9.12 6.19 23.02
CA ALA A 2 -9.04 4.77 22.71
C ALA A 2 -8.13 4.54 21.49
N VAL A 3 -7.08 3.75 21.71
CA VAL A 3 -6.15 3.19 20.74
C VAL A 3 -6.85 2.32 19.70
N ARG A 4 -6.41 2.37 18.43
CA ARG A 4 -6.49 1.24 17.51
C ARG A 4 -5.20 1.15 16.68
N SER A 5 -4.30 0.28 17.13
CA SER A 5 -3.30 -0.34 16.26
C SER A 5 -4.05 -1.12 15.19
N LEU A 6 -3.84 -0.78 13.92
CA LEU A 6 -4.30 -1.57 12.80
C LEU A 6 -3.10 -2.36 12.26
N ASN A 7 -2.84 -3.52 12.86
CA ASN A 7 -2.15 -4.59 12.15
C ASN A 7 -3.19 -5.18 11.19
N GLY A 8 -3.12 -4.81 9.92
CA GLY A 8 -3.92 -5.40 8.85
C GLY A 8 -3.09 -6.47 8.15
N GLU A 9 -3.32 -7.72 8.52
CA GLU A 9 -2.91 -8.89 7.75
C GLU A 9 -3.99 -9.09 6.68
N GLU A 10 -3.69 -8.76 5.42
CA GLU A 10 -4.56 -9.07 4.27
C GLU A 10 -3.81 -10.03 3.35
N GLU A 11 -3.96 -11.33 3.63
CA GLU A 11 -3.83 -12.38 2.62
C GLU A 11 -5.14 -12.42 1.84
N ASP A 12 -5.13 -12.06 0.55
CA ASP A 12 -6.22 -12.41 -0.37
C ASP A 12 -5.67 -13.32 -1.47
N ASN A 13 -6.33 -14.47 -1.58
CA ASN A 13 -5.99 -15.64 -2.36
C ASN A 13 -6.63 -15.52 -3.75
N GLU A 14 -5.93 -16.00 -4.78
CA GLU A 14 -6.23 -15.75 -6.18
C GLU A 14 -7.54 -16.38 -6.72
N GLU A 15 -8.03 -15.76 -7.81
CA GLU A 15 -8.72 -16.38 -8.95
C GLU A 15 -10.19 -16.82 -8.80
N SER A 16 -11.13 -16.02 -9.33
CA SER A 16 -12.24 -16.50 -10.18
C SER A 16 -13.10 -15.34 -10.76
N GLU A 17 -13.41 -15.46 -12.05
CA GLU A 17 -14.59 -14.95 -12.77
C GLU A 17 -14.73 -13.46 -13.11
N GLY A 18 -14.41 -13.16 -14.37
CA GLY A 18 -14.83 -11.94 -15.05
C GLY A 18 -16.34 -11.85 -15.27
N LEU A 19 -17.00 -10.94 -14.55
CA LEU A 19 -18.14 -10.17 -15.09
C LEU A 19 -18.42 -8.84 -14.37
N ARG A 20 -17.86 -8.58 -13.19
CA ARG A 20 -17.74 -7.23 -12.61
C ARG A 20 -16.47 -7.18 -11.79
N ARG A 21 -15.32 -7.30 -12.47
CA ARG A 21 -14.04 -6.96 -11.82
C ARG A 21 -14.13 -5.49 -11.45
N ARG A 22 -14.61 -5.21 -10.24
CA ARG A 22 -14.22 -3.99 -9.54
C ARG A 22 -12.72 -3.99 -9.73
N THR A 23 -12.22 -3.08 -10.57
CA THR A 23 -10.79 -2.85 -10.69
C THR A 23 -10.43 -2.26 -9.35
N THR A 24 -10.18 -3.13 -8.36
CA THR A 24 -9.73 -2.71 -7.05
C THR A 24 -8.43 -1.98 -7.31
N PRO A 25 -8.38 -0.66 -7.10
CA PRO A 25 -7.18 0.09 -7.41
C PRO A 25 -6.06 -0.44 -6.52
N HIS A 26 -4.88 -0.66 -7.11
CA HIS A 26 -3.69 -0.99 -6.35
C HIS A 26 -3.32 0.23 -5.51
N MET A 27 -3.45 0.10 -4.19
CA MET A 27 -3.18 1.16 -3.22
C MET A 27 -2.44 0.56 -2.03
N PHE A 28 -1.60 1.37 -1.38
CA PHE A 28 -0.95 1.01 -0.13
C PHE A 28 -1.06 2.18 0.86
N CYS A 29 -1.17 1.87 2.15
CA CYS A 29 -1.08 2.86 3.22
C CYS A 29 0.29 2.74 3.90
N LYS A 30 0.94 3.88 4.14
CA LYS A 30 2.22 3.95 4.85
C LYS A 30 2.14 4.98 5.97
N THR A 31 2.66 4.64 7.15
CA THR A 31 2.95 5.63 8.20
C THR A 31 4.14 6.48 7.78
N LEU A 32 3.92 7.80 7.66
CA LEU A 32 4.99 8.74 7.35
C LEU A 32 6.00 8.79 8.49
N THR A 33 7.28 8.67 8.16
CA THR A 33 8.38 8.90 9.10
C THR A 33 8.82 10.37 9.03
N ALA A 34 9.62 10.82 10.00
CA ALA A 34 10.15 12.19 9.99
C ALA A 34 10.93 12.53 8.71
N SER A 35 11.60 11.54 8.09
CA SER A 35 12.32 11.76 6.84
C SER A 35 11.38 12.01 5.65
N ASP A 36 10.24 11.33 5.60
CA ASP A 36 9.25 11.49 4.51
C ASP A 36 8.67 12.91 4.46
N THR A 37 8.64 13.62 5.60
CA THR A 37 8.09 14.99 5.71
C THR A 37 9.15 16.08 5.78
N SER A 38 10.44 15.73 5.77
CA SER A 38 11.53 16.71 5.87
C SER A 38 11.81 17.35 4.51
N THR A 39 12.09 18.65 4.48
CA THR A 39 12.35 19.42 3.24
C THR A 39 13.51 18.87 2.40
N HIS A 40 14.51 18.29 3.06
CA HIS A 40 15.70 17.74 2.42
C HIS A 40 15.67 16.21 2.29
N GLY A 41 14.64 15.56 2.80
CA GLY A 41 14.43 14.12 2.68
C GLY A 41 13.60 13.76 1.45
N GLY A 42 13.36 12.46 1.29
CA GLY A 42 12.49 11.91 0.26
C GLY A 42 11.43 11.00 0.85
N PHE A 43 10.46 10.64 0.02
CA PHE A 43 9.45 9.65 0.35
C PHE A 43 9.99 8.24 0.09
N SER A 44 9.92 7.36 1.09
CA SER A 44 10.27 5.95 0.92
C SER A 44 9.04 5.09 0.64
N VAL A 45 9.10 4.23 -0.38
CA VAL A 45 8.02 3.29 -0.73
C VAL A 45 8.43 1.88 -0.29
N PRO A 46 7.60 1.12 0.44
CA PRO A 46 7.89 -0.28 0.72
C PRO A 46 8.05 -1.07 -0.58
N ARG A 47 9.03 -1.99 -0.63
CA ARG A 47 9.34 -2.73 -1.86
C ARG A 47 8.12 -3.40 -2.50
N ARG A 48 7.29 -4.06 -1.70
CA ARG A 48 6.05 -4.72 -2.18
C ARG A 48 5.13 -3.71 -2.87
N ALA A 49 4.86 -2.59 -2.22
CA ALA A 49 4.06 -1.51 -2.80
C ALA A 49 4.68 -0.93 -4.09
N ALA A 50 6.00 -0.92 -4.21
CA ALA A 50 6.68 -0.51 -5.44
C ALA A 50 6.41 -1.49 -6.60
N GLU A 51 6.43 -2.79 -6.31
CA GLU A 51 6.17 -3.87 -7.28
C GLU A 51 4.67 -3.97 -7.63
N ASP A 52 3.77 -3.72 -6.67
CA ASP A 52 2.32 -3.88 -6.84
C ASP A 52 1.62 -2.66 -7.45
N CYS A 53 2.12 -1.44 -7.16
CA CYS A 53 1.39 -0.20 -7.48
C CYS A 53 2.04 0.64 -8.60
N PHE A 54 3.28 0.34 -9.00
CA PHE A 54 4.00 1.15 -10.00
C PHE A 54 4.33 0.32 -11.24
N PRO A 55 4.45 0.96 -12.42
CA PRO A 55 4.94 0.27 -13.61
C PRO A 55 6.32 -0.37 -13.38
N PRO A 56 6.62 -1.51 -14.03
CA PRO A 56 7.97 -2.06 -14.03
C PRO A 56 9.00 -1.01 -14.48
N LEU A 57 10.10 -0.93 -13.73
CA LEU A 57 11.18 0.02 -13.97
C LEU A 57 12.12 -0.43 -15.11
#